data_AF-A0A852K5B0-F1
#
_entry.id   AF-A0A852K5B0-F1
#
_cell.length_a   1.000
_cell.length_b   1.000
_cell.length_c   1.000
_cell.angle_alpha   90.00
_cell.angle_beta   90.00
_cell.angle_gamma   90.00
#
_symmetry.space_group_name_H-M   'P 1'
#
loop_
_entity.id
_entity.type
_entity.pdbx_description
1 polymer ?
#
loop_
_entity_poly.entity_id
_entity_poly.type
_entity_poly.pdbx_seq_one_letter_code
_entity_poly.pdbx_strand_id
1 'polypeptide(L)'
;VADFASFLEFVYTARVEVEEDRVQRMLEIAEKLKCLDLSETCFQLKRQMLESVLLELQNFSESQNSEEESAARPGAVPAAKAERDPPDCSGASPEGPAAKAKEKA
;
A
#
# COMPACT_ATOMS: atom_id res chain seq x y z
N VAL A 1 -4.66 -27.70 14.08
CA VAL A 1 -3.95 -28.60 15.02
C VAL A 1 -2.44 -28.36 15.02
N ALA A 2 -1.82 -28.06 13.86
CA ALA A 2 -0.37 -27.86 13.74
C ALA A 2 0.23 -26.86 14.74
N ASP A 3 -0.40 -25.71 14.98
CA ASP A 3 0.21 -24.65 15.82
C ASP A 3 0.36 -25.06 17.29
N PHE A 4 -0.57 -25.85 17.82
CA PHE A 4 -0.44 -26.36 19.18
C PHE A 4 0.65 -27.44 19.28
N ALA A 5 0.79 -28.28 18.26
CA ALA A 5 1.89 -29.25 18.21
C ALA A 5 3.25 -28.54 18.12
N SER A 6 3.37 -27.49 17.29
CA SER A 6 4.57 -26.65 17.21
C SER A 6 4.86 -25.94 18.55
N PHE A 7 3.83 -25.49 19.28
CA PHE A 7 4.01 -24.95 20.63
C PHE A 7 4.53 -26.00 21.62
N LEU A 8 4.05 -27.24 21.57
CA LEU A 8 4.57 -28.29 22.44
C LEU A 8 6.03 -28.60 22.08
N GLU A 9 6.35 -28.71 20.80
CA GLU A 9 7.73 -28.89 20.34
C GLU A 9 8.64 -27.75 20.82
N PHE A 10 8.17 -26.50 20.76
CA PHE A 10 8.87 -25.36 21.36
C PHE A 10 9.19 -25.57 22.83
N VAL A 11 8.20 -25.97 23.63
CA VAL A 11 8.39 -26.17 25.08
C VAL A 11 9.43 -27.26 25.36
N TYR A 12 9.49 -28.29 24.52
CA TYR A 12 10.45 -29.40 24.68
C TYR A 12 11.83 -29.14 24.08
N THR A 13 11.94 -28.25 23.09
CA THR A 13 13.19 -28.04 22.31
C THR A 13 13.76 -26.63 22.45
N ALA A 14 13.00 -25.71 23.07
CA ALA A 14 13.23 -24.27 23.09
C ALA A 14 13.34 -23.63 21.69
N ARG A 15 12.79 -24.28 20.64
CA ARG A 15 12.85 -23.80 19.25
C ARG A 15 11.50 -23.94 18.56
N VAL A 16 11.14 -22.94 17.75
CA VAL A 16 9.93 -22.97 16.94
C VAL A 16 10.12 -22.14 15.69
N GLU A 17 9.67 -22.67 14.57
CA GLU A 17 9.58 -21.94 13.31
C GLU A 17 8.15 -21.46 13.13
N VAL A 18 8.01 -20.16 12.83
CA VAL A 18 6.72 -19.52 12.66
C VAL A 18 6.69 -18.86 11.29
N GLU A 19 5.84 -19.39 10.42
CA GLU A 19 5.57 -18.81 9.10
C GLU A 19 4.73 -17.53 9.25
N GLU A 20 4.85 -16.63 8.27
CA GLU A 20 4.24 -15.30 8.30
C GLU A 20 2.71 -15.34 8.51
N ASP A 21 2.02 -16.24 7.82
CA ASP A 21 0.57 -16.43 7.91
C ASP A 21 0.11 -17.10 9.22
N ARG A 22 1.07 -17.58 10.04
CA ARG A 22 0.83 -18.31 11.29
C ARG A 22 1.13 -17.49 12.54
N VAL A 23 1.81 -16.34 12.41
CA VAL A 23 2.22 -15.49 13.55
C VAL A 23 1.05 -15.15 14.47
N GLN A 24 -0.09 -14.76 13.91
CA GLN A 24 -1.29 -14.42 14.70
C GLN A 24 -1.84 -15.61 15.49
N ARG A 25 -1.90 -16.81 14.87
CA ARG A 25 -2.37 -18.02 15.55
C ARG A 25 -1.42 -18.48 16.64
N MET A 26 -0.11 -18.39 16.39
CA MET A 26 0.92 -18.72 17.38
C MET A 26 0.87 -17.76 18.58
N LEU A 27 0.65 -16.47 18.32
CA LEU A 27 0.46 -15.46 19.37
C LEU A 27 -0.74 -15.79 20.27
N GLU A 28 -1.90 -16.12 19.69
CA GLU A 28 -3.09 -16.51 20.45
C GLU A 28 -2.88 -17.76 21.32
N ILE A 29 -2.10 -18.72 20.84
CA ILE A 29 -1.76 -19.93 21.61
C ILE A 29 -0.82 -19.58 22.76
N ALA A 30 0.23 -18.79 22.49
CA ALA A 30 1.17 -18.35 23.50
C ALA A 30 0.47 -17.57 24.63
N GLU A 31 -0.50 -16.70 24.29
CA GLU A 31 -1.31 -15.98 25.27
C GLU A 31 -2.20 -16.92 26.10
N LYS A 32 -2.94 -17.82 25.44
CA LYS A 32 -3.82 -18.81 26.12
C LYS A 32 -3.04 -19.71 27.07
N LEU A 33 -1.80 -20.03 26.72
CA LEU A 33 -0.91 -20.88 27.50
C LEU A 33 0.03 -20.09 28.42
N LYS A 34 -0.10 -18.76 28.45
CA LYS A 34 0.67 -17.83 29.30
C LYS A 34 2.19 -17.95 29.11
N CYS A 35 2.64 -18.21 27.88
CA CYS A 35 4.04 -18.24 27.52
C CYS A 35 4.51 -16.83 27.10
N LEU A 36 5.00 -16.07 28.08
CA LEU A 36 5.34 -14.65 27.90
C LEU A 36 6.40 -14.45 26.82
N ASP A 37 7.50 -15.19 26.88
CA ASP A 37 8.63 -15.04 25.95
C ASP A 37 8.22 -15.24 24.49
N LEU A 38 7.39 -16.26 24.22
CA LEU A 38 6.89 -16.52 22.89
C LEU A 38 5.88 -15.46 22.44
N SER A 39 4.95 -15.06 23.30
CA SER A 39 3.96 -14.02 22.97
C SER A 39 4.62 -12.67 22.68
N GLU A 40 5.64 -12.29 23.45
CA GLU A 40 6.42 -11.08 23.23
C GLU A 40 7.15 -11.13 21.88
N THR A 41 7.82 -12.25 21.60
CA THR A 41 8.52 -12.46 20.32
C THR A 41 7.56 -12.39 19.14
N CYS A 42 6.40 -13.06 19.20
CA CYS A 42 5.39 -13.00 18.14
C CYS A 42 4.81 -11.59 17.95
N PHE A 43 4.66 -10.81 19.04
CA PHE A 43 4.22 -9.42 18.95
C PHE A 43 5.26 -8.53 18.25
N GLN A 44 6.54 -8.76 18.52
CA GLN A 44 7.63 -8.05 17.83
C GLN A 44 7.68 -8.39 16.35
N LEU A 45 7.55 -9.67 15.98
CA LEU A 45 7.48 -10.10 14.58
C LEU A 45 6.30 -9.43 13.85
N LYS A 46 5.11 -9.44 14.48
CA LYS A 46 3.93 -8.77 13.92
C LYS A 46 4.16 -7.26 13.69
N ARG A 47 4.88 -6.60 14.59
CA ARG A 47 5.25 -5.18 14.43
C ARG A 47 6.18 -4.97 13.24
N GLN A 48 7.22 -5.81 13.12
CA GLN A 48 8.16 -5.74 12.00
C GLN A 48 7.47 -5.98 10.66
N MET A 49 6.52 -6.91 10.60
CA MET A 49 5.71 -7.16 9.39
C MET A 49 4.89 -5.92 8.99
N LEU A 50 4.32 -5.21 9.96
CA LEU A 50 3.59 -3.98 9.67
C LEU A 50 4.53 -2.86 9.20
N GLU A 51 5.70 -2.76 9.81
CA GLU A 51 6.74 -1.79 9.41
C GLU A 51 7.27 -2.06 8.01
N SER A 52 7.49 -3.33 7.65
CA SER A 52 7.93 -3.71 6.30
C SER A 52 6.88 -3.37 5.25
N VAL A 53 5.61 -3.71 5.49
CA VAL A 53 4.50 -3.37 4.58
C VAL A 53 4.36 -1.85 4.43
N LEU A 54 4.50 -1.08 5.51
CA LEU A 54 4.43 0.38 5.45
C LEU A 54 5.56 0.96 4.58
N LEU A 55 6.79 0.47 4.77
CA LEU A 55 7.93 0.90 3.98
C LEU A 55 7.78 0.57 2.50
N GLU A 56 7.29 -0.64 2.18
CA GLU A 56 6.97 -1.04 0.82
C GLU A 56 5.93 -0.09 0.17
N LEU A 57 4.86 0.25 0.89
CA LEU A 57 3.85 1.21 0.43
C LEU A 57 4.42 2.60 0.16
N GLN A 58 5.35 3.07 1.01
CA GLN A 58 6.03 4.35 0.79
C GLN A 58 6.85 4.31 -0.50
N ASN A 59 7.62 3.25 -0.72
CA ASN A 59 8.42 3.07 -1.94
C ASN A 59 7.57 3.04 -3.22
N PHE A 60 6.38 2.42 -3.18
CA PHE A 60 5.43 2.43 -4.31
C PHE A 60 4.91 3.85 -4.62
N SER A 61 4.74 4.69 -3.61
CA SER A 61 4.33 6.08 -3.79
C SER A 61 5.44 6.91 -4.43
N GLU A 62 6.68 6.74 -3.99
CA GLU A 62 7.84 7.51 -4.49
C GLU A 62 8.22 7.11 -5.92
N SER A 63 8.06 5.82 -6.25
CA SER A 63 8.31 5.32 -7.61
C SER A 63 7.34 5.91 -8.63
N GLN A 64 6.06 6.04 -8.28
CA GLN A 64 5.04 6.66 -9.15
C GLN A 64 5.18 8.18 -9.27
N ASN A 65 5.79 8.85 -8.29
CA ASN A 65 6.00 10.31 -8.34
C ASN A 65 7.19 10.70 -9.24
N SER A 66 8.17 9.81 -9.43
CA SER A 66 9.36 10.09 -10.25
C SER A 66 9.09 10.08 -11.76
N GLU A 67 8.01 9.44 -12.22
CA GLU A 67 7.63 9.35 -13.63
C GLU A 67 6.80 10.56 -14.13
N GLU A 68 6.10 11.26 -13.24
CA GLU A 68 5.27 12.43 -13.59
C GLU A 68 6.08 13.75 -13.67
N GLU A 69 7.17 13.89 -12.89
CA GLU A 69 8.03 15.08 -12.94
C GLU A 69 8.89 15.16 -14.23
N SER A 70 9.13 14.04 -14.93
CA SER A 70 9.78 14.08 -16.25
C SER A 70 8.84 14.49 -17.40
N ALA A 71 7.52 14.50 -17.19
CA ALA A 71 6.54 14.85 -18.21
C ALA A 71 6.04 16.31 -18.15
N ALA A 72 6.31 17.04 -17.06
CA ALA A 72 5.94 18.44 -16.91
C ALA A 72 7.12 19.40 -17.14
N ARG A 73 7.60 19.50 -18.39
CA ARG A 73 8.25 20.72 -18.89
C ARG A 73 7.30 21.45 -19.84
N PRO A 74 6.47 22.40 -19.37
CA PRO A 74 5.80 23.35 -20.25
C PRO A 74 6.86 24.34 -20.76
N GLY A 75 6.93 24.48 -22.09
CA GLY A 75 7.94 25.28 -22.77
C GLY A 75 7.95 26.77 -22.43
N ALA A 76 9.12 27.38 -22.60
CA ALA A 76 9.31 28.82 -22.69
C ALA A 76 9.94 29.17 -24.06
N VAL A 77 9.05 29.45 -25.04
CA VAL A 77 8.98 30.50 -26.10
C VAL A 77 10.25 31.05 -26.84
N PRO A 78 10.14 31.79 -27.98
CA PRO A 78 9.46 31.54 -29.26
C PRO A 78 10.31 31.95 -30.53
N ALA A 79 9.70 31.87 -31.73
CA ALA A 79 9.95 32.65 -32.97
C ALA A 79 10.71 32.01 -34.17
N ALA A 80 9.97 31.64 -35.22
CA ALA A 80 10.16 32.16 -36.58
C ALA A 80 8.92 31.87 -37.45
N LYS A 81 8.51 32.89 -38.20
CA LYS A 81 7.23 33.09 -38.91
C LYS A 81 6.94 32.09 -40.03
N ALA A 82 5.68 31.72 -40.23
CA ALA A 82 5.07 31.61 -41.55
C ALA A 82 3.54 31.73 -41.46
N GLU A 83 3.02 32.48 -42.41
CA GLU A 83 1.71 33.11 -42.52
C GLU A 83 0.61 32.17 -43.05
N ARG A 84 -0.61 32.27 -42.51
CA ARG A 84 -1.89 32.22 -43.27
C ARG A 84 -3.10 32.49 -42.37
N ASP A 85 -3.89 33.48 -42.79
CA ASP A 85 -5.21 33.90 -42.27
C ASP A 85 -6.35 32.98 -42.85
N PRO A 86 -7.66 33.16 -42.52
CA PRO A 86 -8.49 32.29 -41.67
C PRO A 86 -9.68 31.67 -42.48
N PRO A 87 -10.71 31.03 -41.86
CA PRO A 87 -11.87 31.81 -41.39
C PRO A 87 -12.60 31.28 -40.14
N ASP A 88 -13.22 32.26 -39.47
CA ASP A 88 -14.45 32.30 -38.67
C ASP A 88 -15.34 31.03 -38.60
N CYS A 89 -15.78 30.66 -37.38
CA CYS A 89 -17.20 30.50 -37.04
C CYS A 89 -17.38 30.14 -35.56
N SER A 90 -17.79 31.17 -34.82
CA SER A 90 -18.76 31.21 -33.72
C SER A 90 -19.40 29.89 -33.23
N GLY A 91 -19.50 29.71 -31.91
CA GLY A 91 -20.51 28.83 -31.33
C GLY A 91 -20.39 28.51 -29.84
N ALA A 92 -21.13 29.26 -29.01
CA ALA A 92 -21.80 28.86 -27.75
C ALA A 92 -20.95 28.23 -26.60
N SER A 93 -20.68 28.97 -25.52
CA SER A 93 -21.52 29.17 -24.31
C SER A 93 -21.31 28.08 -23.22
N PRO A 94 -21.02 28.48 -21.96
CA PRO A 94 -20.85 27.56 -20.83
C PRO A 94 -22.11 27.46 -19.96
N GLU A 95 -22.37 26.29 -19.36
CA GLU A 95 -23.05 26.06 -18.05
C GLU A 95 -23.44 24.58 -17.97
N GLY A 96 -22.96 23.81 -16.99
CA GLY A 96 -23.74 23.54 -15.78
C GLY A 96 -23.75 22.02 -15.43
N PRO A 97 -24.21 21.61 -14.23
CA PRO A 97 -23.37 20.82 -13.31
C PRO A 97 -23.81 19.36 -13.02
N ALA A 98 -22.96 18.73 -12.20
CA ALA A 98 -23.01 17.42 -11.55
C ALA A 98 -24.40 16.81 -11.23
N ALA A 99 -24.51 15.50 -11.48
CA ALA A 99 -25.49 14.61 -10.86
C ALA A 99 -24.78 13.42 -10.19
N LYS A 100 -24.93 13.32 -8.87
CA LYS A 100 -24.67 12.11 -8.06
C LYS A 100 -25.92 11.22 -8.10
N ALA A 101 -25.74 9.89 -8.17
CA ALA A 101 -26.66 8.87 -7.62
C ALA A 101 -26.05 7.47 -7.89
N LYS A 102 -25.62 6.73 -6.85
CA LYS A 102 -26.31 5.61 -6.16
C LYS A 102 -26.23 4.28 -6.93
N GLU A 103 -25.54 3.27 -6.37
CA GLU A 103 -26.09 2.23 -5.47
C GLU A 103 -26.84 1.12 -6.23
N LYS A 104 -26.32 -0.11 -6.15
CA LYS A 104 -27.06 -1.41 -6.13
C LYS A 104 -26.01 -2.53 -6.06
N ALA A 105 -25.94 -3.32 -4.99
CA ALA A 105 -26.86 -4.37 -4.51
C ALA A 105 -26.29 -5.75 -4.90
#